data_AF-A0A7Y9N354-F1
#
_entry.id   AF-A0A7Y9N354-F1
#
_cell.length_a   1.000
_cell.length_b   1.000
_cell.length_c   1.000
_cell.angle_alpha   90.00
_cell.angle_beta   90.00
_cell.angle_gamma   90.00
#
_symmetry.space_group_name_H-M   'P 1'
#
loop_
_entity.id
_entity.type
_entity.pdbx_description
1 polymer ?
#
loop_
_entity_poly.entity_id
_entity_poly.type
_entity_poly.pdbx_seq_one_letter_code
_entity_poly.pdbx_strand_id
1 'polypeptide(L)'
;MSIEITAARTRSAGRPCAVCSLPSAQRTALETALAAGSSISSIAKQDWAPGRESITHHLKGGHLPAQLQQQAERATGLDYTSVVGRISDIAERARSTAIEAAEAGDRAGVLRAGDSELRALSILATSGETSEFEITQRSAHRDLSVAVVRLAREGSVAVQAIADELESMHRPLLADEIREQFPESRNEIAS
;
A
#
# COMPACT_ATOMS: atom_id res chain seq x y z
N MET A 1 -19.08 -4.52 -46.69
CA MET A 1 -18.68 -4.14 -45.32
C MET A 1 -17.22 -3.74 -45.38
N SER A 2 -16.96 -2.44 -45.41
CA SER A 2 -15.61 -1.89 -45.48
C SER A 2 -15.03 -1.80 -44.07
N ILE A 3 -13.87 -2.39 -43.85
CA ILE A 3 -13.14 -2.31 -42.58
C ILE A 3 -12.30 -1.02 -42.66
N GLU A 4 -12.74 0.03 -41.96
CA GLU A 4 -11.94 1.22 -41.76
C GLU A 4 -10.77 0.86 -40.83
N ILE A 5 -9.56 0.85 -41.39
CA ILE A 5 -8.32 0.70 -40.65
C ILE A 5 -8.03 2.05 -39.98
N THR A 6 -8.46 2.19 -38.72
CA THR A 6 -8.13 3.33 -37.88
C THR A 6 -6.61 3.42 -37.72
N ALA A 7 -6.02 4.45 -38.32
CA ALA A 7 -4.59 4.72 -38.22
C ALA A 7 -4.17 4.87 -36.75
N ALA A 8 -3.24 4.01 -36.31
CA ALA A 8 -2.65 4.08 -34.99
C ALA A 8 -1.94 5.43 -34.82
N ARG A 9 -2.44 6.26 -33.89
CA ARG A 9 -1.77 7.50 -33.47
C ARG A 9 -0.35 7.15 -33.02
N THR A 10 0.65 7.59 -33.76
CA THR A 10 2.05 7.62 -33.32
C THR A 10 2.14 8.53 -32.11
N ARG A 11 2.10 7.94 -30.91
CA ARG A 11 2.40 8.66 -29.67
C ARG A 11 3.81 9.21 -29.82
N SER A 12 3.97 10.53 -29.69
CA SER A 12 5.28 11.17 -29.65
C SER A 12 6.15 10.39 -28.66
N ALA A 13 7.30 9.89 -29.11
CA ALA A 13 8.22 9.13 -28.26
C ALA A 13 8.63 10.03 -27.08
N GLY A 14 7.98 9.83 -25.93
CA GLY A 14 8.29 10.56 -24.72
C GLY A 14 9.74 10.31 -24.31
N ARG A 15 10.29 11.22 -23.50
CA ARG A 15 11.61 11.05 -22.91
C ARG A 15 11.70 9.66 -22.25
N PRO A 16 12.75 8.87 -22.52
CA PRO A 16 12.86 7.53 -21.94
C PRO A 16 12.91 7.62 -20.40
N CYS A 17 12.26 6.67 -19.74
CA CYS A 17 12.22 6.60 -18.29
C CYS A 17 13.64 6.35 -17.75
N ALA A 18 14.18 7.29 -16.97
CA ALA A 18 15.55 7.22 -16.47
C ALA A 18 15.82 5.96 -15.61
N VAL A 19 14.82 5.47 -14.87
CA VAL A 19 14.92 4.22 -14.09
C VAL A 19 15.02 3.00 -15.01
N CYS A 20 14.23 2.96 -16.08
CA CYS A 20 14.25 1.85 -17.04
C CYS A 20 15.57 1.78 -17.82
N SER A 21 16.25 2.92 -17.97
CA SER A 21 17.56 3.04 -18.61
C SER A 21 18.74 2.73 -17.69
N LEU A 22 18.51 2.45 -16.40
CA LEU A 22 19.59 2.05 -15.49
C LEU A 22 20.20 0.70 -15.93
N PRO A 23 21.49 0.46 -15.63
CA PRO A 23 22.06 -0.88 -15.64
C PRO A 23 21.18 -1.87 -14.88
N SER A 24 21.06 -3.10 -15.38
CA SER A 24 20.14 -4.11 -14.83
C SER A 24 20.32 -4.35 -13.33
N ALA A 25 21.56 -4.37 -12.85
CA ALA A 25 21.87 -4.51 -11.42
C ALA A 25 21.35 -3.35 -10.58
N GLN A 26 21.53 -2.10 -11.04
CA GLN A 26 21.05 -0.90 -10.34
C GLN A 26 19.54 -0.79 -10.37
N ARG A 27 18.92 -1.12 -11.51
CA ARG A 27 17.46 -1.20 -11.60
C ARG A 27 16.91 -2.23 -10.61
N THR A 28 17.47 -3.44 -10.59
CA THR A 28 17.04 -4.51 -9.66
C THR A 28 17.20 -4.07 -8.21
N ALA A 29 18.32 -3.42 -7.85
CA ALA A 29 18.54 -2.88 -6.51
C ALA A 29 17.48 -1.84 -6.13
N LEU A 30 17.14 -0.92 -7.04
CA LEU A 30 16.08 0.08 -6.83
C LEU A 30 14.72 -0.57 -6.61
N GLU A 31 14.34 -1.49 -7.50
CA GLU A 31 13.05 -2.18 -7.44
C GLU A 31 12.93 -3.02 -6.16
N THR A 32 14.01 -3.67 -5.74
CA THR A 32 14.09 -4.43 -4.49
C THR A 32 13.98 -3.52 -3.27
N ALA A 33 14.68 -2.37 -3.28
CA ALA A 33 14.58 -1.39 -2.19
C ALA A 33 13.16 -0.81 -2.06
N LEU A 34 12.49 -0.54 -3.19
CA LEU A 34 11.08 -0.12 -3.21
C LEU A 34 10.16 -1.21 -2.66
N ALA A 35 10.33 -2.46 -3.08
CA ALA A 35 9.55 -3.59 -2.58
C ALA A 35 9.77 -3.85 -1.09
N ALA A 36 10.98 -3.56 -0.58
CA ALA A 36 11.32 -3.60 0.84
C ALA A 36 10.77 -2.40 1.65
N GLY A 37 10.08 -1.45 1.01
CA GLY A 37 9.49 -0.29 1.68
C GLY A 37 10.45 0.87 1.93
N SER A 38 11.64 0.86 1.31
CA SER A 38 12.54 2.01 1.40
C SER A 38 11.89 3.24 0.77
N SER A 39 11.94 4.38 1.45
CA SER A 39 11.37 5.62 0.91
C SER A 39 12.08 6.07 -0.35
N ILE A 40 11.35 6.64 -1.32
CA ILE A 40 11.92 7.20 -2.55
C ILE A 40 13.02 8.21 -2.23
N SER A 41 12.84 9.02 -1.18
CA SER A 41 13.85 9.99 -0.74
C SER A 41 15.14 9.33 -0.24
N SER A 42 15.06 8.16 0.40
CA SER A 42 16.24 7.41 0.83
C SER A 42 16.96 6.78 -0.37
N ILE A 43 16.20 6.19 -1.30
CA ILE A 43 16.76 5.58 -2.52
C ILE A 43 17.43 6.65 -3.38
N ALA A 44 16.79 7.80 -3.58
CA ALA A 44 17.33 8.90 -4.39
C ALA A 44 18.59 9.57 -3.82
N LYS A 45 18.97 9.27 -2.57
CA LYS A 45 20.23 9.72 -1.96
C LYS A 45 21.42 8.82 -2.32
N GLN A 46 21.18 7.65 -2.89
CA GLN A 46 22.24 6.76 -3.33
C GLN A 46 22.93 7.33 -4.58
N ASP A 47 24.26 7.28 -4.65
CA ASP A 47 25.03 7.87 -5.75
C ASP A 47 24.68 7.31 -7.14
N TRP A 48 24.19 6.08 -7.18
CA TRP A 48 23.79 5.39 -8.41
C TRP A 48 22.32 5.61 -8.77
N ALA A 49 21.50 6.13 -7.84
CA ALA A 49 20.06 6.20 -8.03
C ALA A 49 19.66 7.46 -8.83
N PRO A 50 18.63 7.36 -9.68
CA PRO A 50 18.09 8.53 -10.35
C PRO A 50 17.35 9.43 -9.36
N GLY A 51 17.18 10.70 -9.72
CA GLY A 51 16.47 11.67 -8.88
C GLY A 51 15.03 11.25 -8.54
N ARG A 52 14.52 11.74 -7.41
CA ARG A 52 13.19 11.42 -6.86
C ARG A 52 12.05 11.53 -7.89
N GLU A 53 12.06 12.55 -8.73
CA GLU A 53 11.04 12.73 -9.77
C GLU A 53 11.05 11.62 -10.81
N SER A 54 12.24 11.13 -11.19
CA SER A 54 12.38 10.03 -12.15
C SER A 54 11.86 8.72 -11.58
N ILE A 55 12.13 8.44 -10.30
CA ILE A 55 11.57 7.28 -9.59
C ILE A 55 10.04 7.39 -9.50
N THR A 56 9.53 8.58 -9.18
CA THR A 56 8.08 8.83 -9.12
C THR A 56 7.41 8.63 -10.48
N HIS A 57 8.03 9.12 -11.55
CA HIS A 57 7.53 8.95 -12.91
C HIS A 57 7.55 7.48 -13.35
N HIS A 58 8.61 6.73 -12.98
CA HIS A 58 8.69 5.29 -13.22
C HIS A 58 7.54 4.52 -12.55
N LEU A 59 7.26 4.81 -11.28
CA LEU A 59 6.15 4.19 -10.54
C LEU A 59 4.79 4.54 -11.14
N LYS A 60 4.53 5.83 -11.40
CA LYS A 60 3.28 6.29 -12.01
C LYS A 60 3.06 5.74 -13.42
N GLY A 61 4.13 5.44 -14.14
CA GLY A 61 4.09 4.81 -15.46
C GLY A 61 3.74 3.32 -15.43
N GLY A 62 3.66 2.69 -14.25
CA GLY A 62 3.41 1.25 -14.13
C GLY A 62 4.56 0.41 -14.69
N HIS A 63 5.79 0.92 -14.64
CA HIS A 63 6.97 0.26 -15.19
C HIS A 63 7.60 -0.76 -14.24
N LEU A 64 7.10 -0.86 -13.01
CA LEU A 64 7.53 -1.84 -12.03
C LEU A 64 6.83 -3.19 -12.32
N PRO A 65 7.52 -4.34 -12.21
CA PRO A 65 6.87 -5.64 -12.33
C PRO A 65 5.67 -5.74 -11.38
N ALA A 66 4.55 -6.30 -11.84
CA ALA A 66 3.28 -6.29 -11.10
C ALA A 66 3.41 -6.83 -9.66
N GLN A 67 4.22 -7.86 -9.44
CA GLN A 67 4.50 -8.43 -8.11
C GLN A 67 5.24 -7.43 -7.20
N LEU A 68 6.25 -6.73 -7.73
CA LEU A 68 7.00 -5.72 -6.97
C LEU A 68 6.18 -4.46 -6.75
N GLN A 69 5.30 -4.09 -7.69
CA GLN A 69 4.35 -2.98 -7.54
C GLN A 69 3.42 -3.22 -6.35
N GLN A 70 2.80 -4.40 -6.27
CA GLN A 70 1.96 -4.76 -5.12
C GLN A 70 2.73 -4.77 -3.80
N GLN A 71 3.97 -5.25 -3.79
CA GLN A 71 4.82 -5.24 -2.60
C GLN A 71 5.19 -3.80 -2.16
N ALA A 72 5.60 -2.95 -3.10
CA ALA A 72 5.95 -1.57 -2.83
C ALA A 72 4.74 -0.76 -2.33
N GLU A 73 3.56 -0.95 -2.93
CA GLU A 73 2.31 -0.36 -2.47
C GLU A 73 1.97 -0.78 -1.04
N ARG A 74 2.05 -2.08 -0.73
CA ARG A 74 1.83 -2.58 0.63
C ARG A 74 2.83 -2.01 1.63
N ALA A 75 4.11 -1.97 1.27
CA ALA A 75 5.19 -1.52 2.15
C ALA A 75 5.12 -0.01 2.43
N THR A 76 4.61 0.78 1.49
CA THR A 76 4.43 2.23 1.66
C THR A 76 3.04 2.61 2.21
N GLY A 77 2.17 1.63 2.44
CA GLY A 77 0.77 1.86 2.82
C GLY A 77 0.00 2.66 1.77
N LEU A 78 0.34 2.43 0.49
CA LEU A 78 -0.31 3.03 -0.68
C LEU A 78 -1.15 2.00 -1.45
N ASP A 79 -1.27 0.77 -0.95
CA ASP A 79 -2.26 -0.15 -1.50
C ASP A 79 -3.67 0.39 -1.29
N TYR A 80 -4.56 -0.06 -2.15
CA TYR A 80 -5.95 0.39 -2.21
C TYR A 80 -6.64 0.39 -0.83
N THR A 81 -6.52 -0.69 -0.06
CA THR A 81 -7.17 -0.80 1.26
C THR A 81 -6.67 0.23 2.25
N SER A 82 -5.35 0.50 2.28
CA SER A 82 -4.78 1.57 3.11
C SER A 82 -5.28 2.96 2.70
N VAL A 83 -5.31 3.22 1.39
CA VAL A 83 -5.70 4.54 0.88
C VAL A 83 -7.17 4.81 1.19
N VAL A 84 -8.03 3.83 0.92
CA VAL A 84 -9.47 3.92 1.22
C VAL A 84 -9.72 4.07 2.72
N GLY A 85 -9.02 3.30 3.57
CA GLY A 85 -9.08 3.46 5.02
C GLY A 85 -8.72 4.88 5.47
N ARG A 86 -7.60 5.43 4.98
CA ARG A 86 -7.19 6.80 5.29
C ARG A 86 -8.19 7.86 4.83
N ILE A 87 -8.83 7.67 3.67
CA ILE A 87 -9.86 8.60 3.19
C ILE A 87 -11.08 8.54 4.11
N SER A 88 -11.46 7.36 4.58
CA SER A 88 -12.51 7.19 5.60
C SER A 88 -12.17 7.95 6.88
N ASP A 89 -10.96 7.79 7.41
CA ASP A 89 -10.49 8.51 8.61
C ASP A 89 -10.47 10.04 8.42
N ILE A 90 -10.26 10.51 7.19
CA ILE A 90 -10.33 11.96 6.86
C ILE A 90 -11.78 12.42 6.90
N ALA A 91 -12.72 11.65 6.33
CA ALA A 91 -14.14 11.98 6.37
C ALA A 91 -14.66 12.02 7.82
N GLU A 92 -14.31 11.02 8.64
CA GLU A 92 -14.70 10.96 10.06
C GLU A 92 -14.13 12.15 10.84
N ARG A 93 -12.82 12.44 10.71
CA ARG A 93 -12.21 13.60 11.38
C ARG A 93 -12.80 14.92 10.93
N ALA A 94 -13.07 15.07 9.63
CA ALA A 94 -13.72 16.26 9.10
C ALA A 94 -15.12 16.45 9.71
N ARG A 95 -15.91 15.37 9.85
CA ARG A 95 -17.20 15.40 10.53
C ARG A 95 -17.06 15.83 11.99
N SER A 96 -16.15 15.21 12.74
CA SER A 96 -15.90 15.55 14.15
C SER A 96 -15.47 17.02 14.32
N THR A 97 -14.56 17.51 13.47
CA THR A 97 -14.17 18.93 13.44
C THR A 97 -15.34 19.84 13.11
N ALA A 98 -16.25 19.44 12.21
CA ALA A 98 -17.44 20.22 11.90
C ALA A 98 -18.38 20.35 13.11
N ILE A 99 -18.55 19.27 13.89
CA ILE A 99 -19.36 19.26 15.12
C ILE A 99 -18.73 20.19 16.17
N GLU A 100 -17.43 20.04 16.44
CA GLU A 100 -16.69 20.88 17.39
C GLU A 100 -16.75 22.37 17.00
N ALA A 101 -16.59 22.69 15.71
CA ALA A 101 -16.70 24.06 15.22
C ALA A 101 -18.13 24.62 15.37
N ALA A 102 -19.15 23.79 15.18
CA ALA A 102 -20.54 24.19 15.37
C ALA A 102 -20.84 24.51 16.84
N GLU A 103 -20.38 23.68 17.77
CA GLU A 103 -20.50 23.91 19.21
C GLU A 103 -19.78 25.19 19.66
N ALA A 104 -18.63 25.49 19.04
CA ALA A 104 -17.88 26.72 19.29
C ALA A 104 -18.47 27.98 18.58
N GLY A 105 -19.50 27.83 17.75
CA GLY A 105 -20.06 28.92 16.95
C GLY A 105 -19.17 29.38 15.77
N ASP A 106 -18.12 28.63 15.43
CA ASP A 106 -17.24 28.91 14.28
C ASP A 106 -17.87 28.41 12.97
N ARG A 107 -18.70 29.26 12.36
CA ARG A 107 -19.34 28.96 11.07
C ARG A 107 -18.34 28.69 9.94
N ALA A 108 -17.18 29.36 9.95
CA ALA A 108 -16.18 29.16 8.91
C ALA A 108 -15.46 27.81 9.08
N GLY A 109 -15.25 27.37 10.31
CA GLY A 109 -14.80 26.03 10.65
C GLY A 109 -15.74 24.95 10.12
N VAL A 110 -17.05 25.07 10.42
CA VAL A 110 -18.08 24.13 9.94
C VAL A 110 -18.05 23.96 8.42
N LEU A 111 -18.01 25.07 7.66
CA LEU A 111 -18.02 25.01 6.20
C LEU A 111 -16.76 24.36 5.62
N ARG A 112 -15.57 24.67 6.17
CA ARG A 112 -14.30 24.08 5.70
C ARG A 112 -14.21 22.60 6.01
N ALA A 113 -14.67 22.20 7.19
CA ALA A 113 -14.74 20.82 7.60
C ALA A 113 -15.74 20.03 6.73
N GLY A 114 -16.93 20.59 6.47
CA GLY A 114 -17.92 19.99 5.57
C GLY A 114 -17.44 19.83 4.12
N ASP A 115 -16.72 20.81 3.55
CA ASP A 115 -16.11 20.67 2.21
C ASP A 115 -15.04 19.56 2.18
N SER A 116 -14.28 19.41 3.27
CA SER A 116 -13.29 18.34 3.40
C SER A 116 -13.95 16.96 3.48
N GLU A 117 -15.02 16.81 4.26
CA GLU A 117 -15.81 15.59 4.34
C GLU A 117 -16.43 15.25 2.98
N LEU A 118 -17.07 16.22 2.32
CA LEU A 118 -17.70 16.03 1.01
C LEU A 118 -16.70 15.53 -0.05
N ARG A 119 -15.49 16.09 -0.08
CA ARG A 119 -14.43 15.65 -0.99
C ARG A 119 -13.98 14.23 -0.70
N ALA A 120 -13.77 13.88 0.57
CA ALA A 120 -13.39 12.54 0.97
C ALA A 120 -14.47 11.51 0.57
N LEU A 121 -15.74 11.79 0.88
CA LEU A 121 -16.87 10.94 0.50
C LEU A 121 -17.03 10.81 -1.02
N SER A 122 -16.79 11.90 -1.78
CA SER A 122 -16.84 11.85 -3.24
C SER A 122 -15.78 10.91 -3.81
N ILE A 123 -14.56 10.92 -3.26
CA ILE A 123 -13.49 10.01 -3.69
C ILE A 123 -13.88 8.56 -3.40
N LEU A 124 -14.43 8.28 -2.21
CA LEU A 124 -14.91 6.94 -1.84
C LEU A 124 -16.01 6.45 -2.79
N ALA A 125 -17.00 7.29 -3.07
CA ALA A 125 -18.09 6.96 -3.98
C ALA A 125 -17.57 6.65 -5.40
N THR A 126 -16.62 7.44 -5.92
CA THR A 126 -16.02 7.16 -7.24
C THR A 126 -15.15 5.91 -7.27
N SER A 127 -14.67 5.46 -6.11
CA SER A 127 -13.89 4.21 -5.96
C SER A 127 -14.79 2.97 -5.86
N GLY A 128 -16.12 3.14 -5.88
CA GLY A 128 -17.09 2.05 -5.74
C GLY A 128 -17.33 1.63 -4.29
N GLU A 129 -16.85 2.40 -3.32
CA GLU A 129 -17.08 2.12 -1.91
C GLU A 129 -18.47 2.56 -1.49
N THR A 130 -19.22 1.65 -0.86
CA THR A 130 -20.64 1.87 -0.49
C THR A 130 -20.89 1.80 1.01
N SER A 131 -19.91 1.34 1.80
CA SER A 131 -20.06 1.10 3.23
C SER A 131 -18.80 1.47 3.99
N GLU A 132 -18.90 2.48 4.87
CA GLU A 132 -17.83 2.89 5.78
C GLU A 132 -17.42 1.73 6.72
N PHE A 133 -18.39 0.95 7.18
CA PHE A 133 -18.14 -0.21 8.02
C PHE A 133 -17.25 -1.25 7.33
N GLU A 134 -17.50 -1.55 6.05
CA GLU A 134 -16.68 -2.50 5.30
C GLU A 134 -15.26 -1.97 5.07
N ILE A 135 -15.11 -0.67 4.82
CA ILE A 135 -13.79 -0.03 4.71
C ILE A 135 -13.01 -0.23 6.00
N THR A 136 -13.61 0.14 7.14
CA THR A 136 -12.98 0.02 8.46
C THR A 136 -12.64 -1.43 8.79
N GLN A 137 -13.54 -2.37 8.50
CA GLN A 137 -13.30 -3.80 8.71
C GLN A 137 -12.12 -4.31 7.87
N ARG A 138 -12.04 -3.95 6.58
CA ARG A 138 -10.91 -4.34 5.71
C ARG A 138 -9.59 -3.72 6.16
N SER A 139 -9.62 -2.45 6.60
CA SER A 139 -8.42 -1.79 7.15
C SER A 139 -7.95 -2.49 8.42
N ALA A 140 -8.86 -2.76 9.37
CA ALA A 140 -8.54 -3.46 10.61
C ALA A 140 -8.01 -4.88 10.38
N HIS A 141 -8.62 -5.64 9.47
CA HIS A 141 -8.15 -6.98 9.10
C HIS A 141 -6.73 -6.93 8.52
N ARG A 142 -6.44 -5.92 7.70
CA ARG A 142 -5.11 -5.70 7.12
C ARG A 142 -4.09 -5.34 8.20
N ASP A 143 -4.42 -4.42 9.11
CA ASP A 143 -3.52 -4.04 10.20
C ASP A 143 -3.23 -5.21 11.14
N LEU A 144 -4.25 -6.01 11.45
CA LEU A 144 -4.10 -7.27 12.18
C LEU A 144 -3.17 -8.23 11.43
N SER A 145 -3.38 -8.44 10.13
CA SER A 145 -2.53 -9.32 9.31
C SER A 145 -1.07 -8.86 9.33
N VAL A 146 -0.82 -7.56 9.23
CA VAL A 146 0.53 -6.98 9.31
C VAL A 146 1.14 -7.18 10.70
N ALA A 147 0.37 -6.94 11.77
CA ALA A 147 0.82 -7.14 13.14
C ALA A 147 1.18 -8.60 13.42
N VAL A 148 0.35 -9.54 12.95
CA VAL A 148 0.58 -11.00 13.04
C VAL A 148 1.86 -11.38 12.32
N VAL A 149 2.07 -10.92 11.08
CA VAL A 149 3.30 -11.19 10.32
C VAL A 149 4.53 -10.59 11.01
N ARG A 150 4.42 -9.38 11.58
CA ARG A 150 5.52 -8.76 12.32
C ARG A 150 5.87 -9.58 13.56
N LEU A 151 4.86 -10.00 14.33
CA LEU A 151 5.04 -10.82 15.52
C LEU A 151 5.64 -12.19 15.19
N ALA A 152 5.19 -12.83 14.10
CA ALA A 152 5.74 -14.08 13.60
C ALA A 152 7.23 -13.98 13.24
N ARG A 153 7.68 -12.81 12.76
CA ARG A 153 9.11 -12.56 12.48
C ARG A 153 9.96 -12.36 13.73
N GLU A 154 9.36 -12.06 14.88
CA GLU A 154 10.09 -11.78 16.13
C GLU A 154 10.46 -13.07 16.90
N GLY A 155 9.77 -14.20 16.65
CA GLY A 155 10.17 -15.49 17.25
C GLY A 155 9.27 -16.67 16.91
N SER A 156 9.83 -17.89 16.99
CA SER A 156 9.15 -19.16 16.67
C SER A 156 7.96 -19.46 17.59
N VAL A 157 8.00 -19.03 18.85
CA VAL A 157 6.90 -19.22 19.80
C VAL A 157 5.61 -18.56 19.31
N ALA A 158 5.69 -17.37 18.72
CA ALA A 158 4.52 -16.68 18.18
C ALA A 158 3.98 -17.39 16.93
N VAL A 159 4.87 -17.85 16.04
CA VAL A 159 4.51 -18.63 14.85
C VAL A 159 3.72 -19.87 15.25
N GLN A 160 4.20 -20.62 16.25
CA GLN A 160 3.54 -21.84 16.70
C GLN A 160 2.19 -21.55 17.35
N ALA A 161 2.10 -20.53 18.23
CA ALA A 161 0.84 -20.15 18.85
C ALA A 161 -0.22 -19.73 17.81
N ILE A 162 0.18 -19.00 16.77
CA ILE A 162 -0.71 -18.62 15.66
C ILE A 162 -1.14 -19.87 14.87
N ALA A 163 -0.21 -20.77 14.56
CA ALA A 163 -0.52 -22.00 13.82
C ALA A 163 -1.46 -22.93 14.59
N ASP A 164 -1.24 -23.10 15.90
CA ASP A 164 -2.10 -23.91 16.77
C ASP A 164 -3.53 -23.34 16.85
N GLU A 165 -3.66 -22.00 16.92
CA GLU A 165 -4.97 -21.35 16.88
C GLU A 165 -5.65 -21.50 15.51
N LEU A 166 -4.90 -21.43 14.40
CA LEU A 166 -5.46 -21.70 13.07
C LEU A 166 -5.95 -23.14 12.93
N GLU A 167 -5.24 -24.11 13.51
CA GLU A 167 -5.70 -25.51 13.57
C GLU A 167 -6.97 -25.66 14.41
N SER A 168 -7.05 -25.00 15.57
CA SER A 168 -8.23 -25.02 16.46
C SER A 168 -9.47 -24.45 15.75
N MET A 169 -9.26 -23.47 14.86
CA MET A 169 -10.28 -22.88 13.98
C MET A 169 -10.59 -23.72 12.72
N HIS A 170 -10.05 -24.94 12.61
CA HIS A 170 -10.16 -25.82 11.45
C HIS A 170 -9.62 -25.18 10.16
N ARG A 171 -8.43 -24.58 10.22
CA ARG A 171 -7.67 -24.01 9.08
C ARG A 171 -6.25 -24.58 8.96
N PRO A 172 -6.08 -25.91 8.84
CA PRO A 172 -4.76 -26.55 8.88
C PRO A 172 -3.84 -26.12 7.73
N LEU A 173 -4.37 -25.89 6.52
CA LEU A 173 -3.56 -25.43 5.39
C LEU A 173 -2.90 -24.07 5.65
N LEU A 174 -3.58 -23.15 6.33
CA LEU A 174 -3.01 -21.85 6.68
C LEU A 174 -1.98 -21.99 7.82
N ALA A 175 -2.22 -22.90 8.76
CA ALA A 175 -1.25 -23.20 9.82
C ALA A 175 0.07 -23.71 9.22
N ASP A 176 -0.01 -24.64 8.26
CA ASP A 176 1.15 -25.19 7.55
C ASP A 176 1.89 -24.11 6.75
N GLU A 177 1.16 -23.27 6.00
CA GLU A 177 1.75 -22.13 5.28
C GLU A 177 2.50 -21.17 6.21
N ILE A 178 1.96 -20.88 7.40
CA ILE A 178 2.64 -20.03 8.38
C ILE A 178 3.93 -20.69 8.90
N ARG A 179 3.91 -21.99 9.23
CA ARG A 179 5.11 -22.71 9.66
C ARG A 179 6.18 -22.75 8.55
N GLU A 180 5.78 -22.97 7.31
CA GLU A 180 6.68 -23.01 6.15
C GLU A 180 7.29 -21.64 5.82
N GLN A 181 6.55 -20.55 6.00
CA GLN A 181 7.04 -19.19 5.73
C GLN A 181 8.03 -18.68 6.78
N PHE A 182 7.93 -19.18 8.01
CA PHE A 182 8.80 -18.80 9.13
C PHE A 182 9.48 -20.04 9.72
N PRO A 183 10.28 -20.79 8.92
CA PRO A 183 10.95 -21.96 9.42
C PRO A 183 11.88 -21.51 10.55
N GLU A 184 11.79 -22.18 11.70
CA GLU A 184 12.59 -21.88 12.89
C GLU A 184 14.00 -21.56 12.45
N SER A 185 14.37 -20.29 12.52
CA SER A 185 15.63 -19.81 11.97
C SER A 185 16.76 -20.36 12.84
N ARG A 186 17.24 -21.58 12.51
CA ARG A 186 18.60 -22.15 12.56
C ARG A 186 19.57 -21.78 13.71
N ASN A 187 19.13 -21.11 14.76
CA ASN A 187 19.98 -20.50 15.79
C ASN A 187 20.02 -21.26 17.11
N GLU A 188 19.47 -22.47 17.17
CA GLU A 188 19.80 -23.43 18.23
C GLU A 188 21.01 -24.33 17.86
N ILE A 189 21.66 -24.14 16.70
CA ILE A 189 22.81 -24.97 16.27
C ILE A 189 24.18 -24.40 16.74
N ALA A 190 24.21 -23.36 17.58
CA ALA A 190 25.49 -22.79 18.06
C ALA A 190 25.52 -22.45 19.57
N SER A 191 24.84 -23.25 20.41
CA SER A 191 25.13 -23.30 21.86
C SER A 191 25.71 -24.65 22.24
#